data_AF-W6NUJ1-F1
#
_entry.id   AF-W6NUJ1-F1
#
_cell.length_a   1.000
_cell.length_b   1.000
_cell.length_c   1.000
_cell.angle_alpha   90.00
_cell.angle_beta   90.00
_cell.angle_gamma   90.00
#
_symmetry.space_group_name_H-M   'P 1'
#
loop_
_entity.id
_entity.type
_entity.pdbx_description
1 polymer ?
#
loop_
_entity_poly.entity_id
_entity_poly.type
_entity_poly.pdbx_seq_one_letter_code
_entity_poly.pdbx_strand_id
1 'polypeptide(L)'
;MAPAKEDTWAFQPIGAPFPDHPIRVPGQQNMYVALWYKYGKPIHGRAWNDNGGVQCSFPYKKAELTTNRELEGHIQILTYKGNFQTLGYWYEWLPLKSRFDDSNDRELVRCGQSTPILITCTDNEKRLGYLDLSTEIAMVGYNKKVEQIAGGATQTCLGIFRNYKPPPNKIVEDDQWEDTKWGNDFPKNVEPVSGEELIA
;
A
#
# COMPACT_ATOMS: atom_id res chain seq x y z
N MET A 1 -25.09 6.84 7.10
CA MET A 1 -23.72 6.50 6.69
C MET A 1 -22.78 7.21 7.66
N ALA A 2 -21.80 6.53 8.24
CA ALA A 2 -20.85 7.19 9.13
C ALA A 2 -20.02 8.23 8.32
N PRO A 3 -19.61 9.35 8.93
CA PRO A 3 -18.66 10.26 8.29
C PRO A 3 -17.38 9.50 7.94
N ALA A 4 -16.77 9.81 6.80
CA ALA A 4 -15.54 9.18 6.37
C ALA A 4 -14.43 9.43 7.41
N LYS A 5 -13.78 8.34 7.85
CA LYS A 5 -12.63 8.41 8.75
C LYS A 5 -11.36 8.76 7.97
N GLU A 6 -10.30 9.07 8.71
CA GLU A 6 -8.97 9.27 8.15
C GLU A 6 -8.24 7.94 7.90
N ASP A 7 -7.25 7.97 7.00
CA ASP A 7 -6.37 6.85 6.71
C ASP A 7 -5.62 6.40 7.98
N THR A 8 -5.59 5.09 8.24
CA THR A 8 -4.91 4.55 9.43
C THR A 8 -3.53 4.01 9.09
N TRP A 9 -2.51 4.65 9.62
CA TRP A 9 -1.09 4.30 9.47
C TRP A 9 -0.56 3.63 10.74
N ALA A 10 -0.39 2.31 10.72
CA ALA A 10 0.06 1.54 11.87
C ALA A 10 1.59 1.57 11.97
N PHE A 11 2.13 1.99 13.12
CA PHE A 11 3.57 1.91 13.39
C PHE A 11 4.02 0.46 13.39
N GLN A 12 5.11 0.20 12.67
CA GLN A 12 5.60 -1.14 12.43
C GLN A 12 7.14 -1.18 12.53
N PRO A 13 7.69 -1.88 13.53
CA PRO A 13 9.11 -2.21 13.57
C PRO A 13 9.52 -3.08 12.38
N ILE A 14 10.66 -2.75 11.78
CA ILE A 14 11.25 -3.57 10.70
C ILE A 14 11.68 -4.91 11.30
N GLY A 15 11.35 -6.01 10.62
CA GLY A 15 11.59 -7.39 11.04
C GLY A 15 10.50 -7.99 11.93
N ALA A 16 9.59 -7.20 12.49
CA ALA A 16 8.42 -7.71 13.21
C ALA A 16 7.30 -8.12 12.23
N PRO A 17 6.34 -8.98 12.63
CA PRO A 17 5.18 -9.33 11.81
C PRO A 17 4.32 -8.12 11.45
N PHE A 18 3.66 -8.17 10.29
CA PHE A 18 2.78 -7.09 9.80
C PHE A 18 1.66 -6.74 10.79
N PRO A 19 1.17 -5.49 10.78
CA PRO A 19 -0.05 -5.14 11.51
C PRO A 19 -1.26 -5.80 10.86
N ASP A 20 -2.42 -5.76 11.53
CA ASP A 20 -3.64 -6.36 11.00
C ASP A 20 -4.17 -5.58 9.79
N HIS A 21 -4.72 -6.29 8.80
CA HIS A 21 -5.32 -5.73 7.58
C HIS A 21 -4.44 -4.73 6.83
N PRO A 22 -3.17 -5.09 6.50
CA PRO A 22 -2.31 -4.23 5.71
C PRO A 22 -2.84 -4.10 4.28
N ILE A 23 -2.70 -2.92 3.67
CA ILE A 23 -3.15 -2.71 2.29
C ILE A 23 -2.13 -3.22 1.28
N ARG A 24 -2.53 -4.25 0.54
CA ARG A 24 -1.79 -4.82 -0.59
C ARG A 24 -1.83 -3.91 -1.82
N VAL A 25 -0.75 -3.95 -2.59
CA VAL A 25 -0.64 -3.32 -3.91
C VAL A 25 -1.33 -4.22 -4.95
N PRO A 26 -2.14 -3.67 -5.87
CA PRO A 26 -2.93 -4.47 -6.81
C PRO A 26 -2.04 -5.30 -7.75
N GLY A 27 -2.39 -6.56 -7.93
CA GLY A 27 -1.63 -7.50 -8.76
C GLY A 27 -0.25 -7.83 -8.21
N GLN A 28 -0.01 -7.63 -6.91
CA GLN A 28 1.24 -7.98 -6.24
C GLN A 28 0.96 -8.91 -5.05
N GLN A 29 1.58 -10.10 -5.06
CA GLN A 29 1.35 -11.12 -4.03
C GLN A 29 1.94 -10.75 -2.66
N ASN A 30 3.02 -9.97 -2.65
CA ASN A 30 3.79 -9.70 -1.43
C ASN A 30 4.32 -8.26 -1.44
N MET A 31 3.44 -7.28 -1.63
CA MET A 31 3.79 -5.86 -1.61
C MET A 31 2.69 -5.04 -0.94
N TYR A 32 3.08 -4.21 0.02
CA TYR A 32 2.18 -3.43 0.85
C TYR A 32 2.56 -1.95 0.85
N VAL A 33 1.57 -1.09 1.06
CA VAL A 33 1.77 0.37 1.12
C VAL A 33 2.43 0.75 2.45
N ALA A 34 3.59 1.40 2.35
CA ALA A 34 4.37 1.82 3.51
C ALA A 34 4.69 3.32 3.48
N LEU A 35 4.91 3.88 4.66
CA LEU A 35 5.22 5.28 4.90
C LEU A 35 6.39 5.40 5.86
N TRP A 36 7.30 6.31 5.57
CA TRP A 36 8.43 6.66 6.42
C TRP A 36 8.57 8.18 6.51
N TYR A 37 9.10 8.67 7.61
CA TYR A 37 9.35 10.10 7.82
C TYR A 37 10.84 10.36 7.95
N LYS A 38 11.34 11.36 7.21
CA LYS A 38 12.69 11.88 7.38
C LYS A 38 12.65 13.39 7.60
N TYR A 39 13.12 13.83 8.77
CA TYR A 39 13.09 15.25 9.16
C TYR A 39 11.69 15.89 9.02
N GLY A 40 10.65 15.16 9.45
CA GLY A 40 9.25 15.59 9.36
C GLY A 40 8.63 15.51 7.96
N LYS A 41 9.37 15.07 6.94
CA LYS A 41 8.84 14.88 5.58
C LYS A 41 8.37 13.45 5.35
N PRO A 42 7.10 13.24 4.96
CA PRO A 42 6.58 11.92 4.62
C PRO A 42 7.13 11.43 3.28
N ILE A 43 7.48 10.16 3.21
CA ILE A 43 7.99 9.46 2.03
C ILE A 43 7.29 8.11 1.97
N HIS A 44 6.44 7.89 0.97
CA HIS A 44 5.88 6.57 0.73
C HIS A 44 6.91 5.64 0.08
N GLY A 45 6.72 4.36 0.31
CA GLY A 45 7.53 3.28 -0.24
C GLY A 45 6.76 1.98 -0.17
N ARG A 46 7.48 0.86 -0.18
CA ARG A 46 6.88 -0.48 -0.11
C ARG A 46 7.39 -1.27 1.08
N ALA A 47 6.55 -2.16 1.56
CA ALA A 47 6.93 -3.25 2.45
C ALA A 47 6.60 -4.61 1.83
N TRP A 48 7.27 -5.66 2.29
CA TRP A 48 6.99 -7.04 1.92
C TRP A 48 7.30 -7.97 3.09
N ASN A 49 6.74 -9.17 3.06
CA ASN A 49 7.02 -10.23 4.03
C ASN A 49 8.27 -11.00 3.59
N ASP A 50 9.22 -11.14 4.52
CA ASP A 50 10.34 -12.08 4.42
C ASP A 50 10.44 -12.84 5.75
N ASN A 51 10.26 -14.17 5.70
CA ASN A 51 10.24 -15.05 6.87
C ASN A 51 9.31 -14.58 8.02
N GLY A 52 8.14 -14.04 7.67
CA GLY A 52 7.16 -13.54 8.63
C GLY A 52 7.47 -12.15 9.19
N GLY A 53 8.62 -11.56 8.86
CA GLY A 53 9.03 -10.23 9.25
C GLY A 53 8.82 -9.20 8.14
N VAL A 54 8.51 -7.97 8.54
CA VAL A 54 8.39 -6.83 7.62
C VAL A 54 9.77 -6.41 7.12
N GLN A 55 9.96 -6.47 5.80
CA GLN A 55 11.03 -5.79 5.09
C GLN A 55 10.46 -4.59 4.33
N CYS A 56 11.32 -3.64 3.94
CA CYS A 56 10.85 -2.44 3.27
C CYS A 56 11.91 -1.76 2.41
N SER A 57 11.46 -0.84 1.56
CA SER A 57 12.31 -0.06 0.67
C SER A 57 11.69 1.31 0.41
N PHE A 58 12.51 2.35 0.63
CA PHE A 58 12.14 3.75 0.43
C PHE A 58 13.19 4.46 -0.43
N PRO A 59 12.77 5.23 -1.45
CA PRO A 59 13.68 6.11 -2.17
C PRO A 59 13.94 7.37 -1.33
N TYR A 60 15.22 7.68 -1.09
CA TYR A 60 15.63 8.94 -0.48
C TYR A 60 16.79 9.57 -1.25
N LYS A 61 16.51 10.71 -1.89
CA LYS A 61 17.44 11.39 -2.80
C LYS A 61 17.88 10.44 -3.93
N LYS A 62 19.12 9.96 -3.88
CA LYS A 62 19.71 9.04 -4.88
C LYS A 62 19.97 7.64 -4.32
N ALA A 63 19.54 7.36 -3.10
CA ALA A 63 19.76 6.09 -2.43
C ALA A 63 18.43 5.38 -2.16
N GLU A 64 18.43 4.07 -2.32
CA GLU A 64 17.42 3.20 -1.73
C GLU A 64 17.80 2.92 -0.28
N LEU A 65 16.87 3.14 0.65
CA LEU A 65 17.02 2.82 2.06
C LEU A 65 16.14 1.63 2.39
N THR A 66 16.73 0.60 3.02
CA THR A 66 16.02 -0.66 3.33
C THR A 66 16.27 -1.14 4.75
N THR A 67 17.34 -0.69 5.38
CA THR A 67 17.76 -1.24 6.67
C THR A 67 17.15 -0.48 7.84
N ASN A 68 16.97 -1.20 8.95
CA ASN A 68 16.51 -0.62 10.21
C ASN A 68 17.35 0.62 10.63
N ARG A 69 18.67 0.55 10.47
CA ARG A 69 19.58 1.67 10.79
C ARG A 69 19.35 2.90 9.91
N GLU A 70 19.13 2.72 8.61
CA GLU A 70 18.89 3.83 7.68
C GLU A 70 17.54 4.51 7.90
N LEU A 71 16.55 3.71 8.32
CA LEU A 71 15.15 4.12 8.48
C LEU A 71 14.80 4.49 9.93
N GLU A 72 15.77 4.51 10.84
CA GLU A 72 15.58 4.95 12.24
C GLU A 72 14.56 4.11 13.02
N GLY A 73 14.54 2.78 12.81
CA GLY A 73 13.81 1.85 13.67
C GLY A 73 12.39 1.50 13.24
N HIS A 74 11.63 2.44 12.69
CA HIS A 74 10.20 2.26 12.48
C HIS A 74 9.70 2.88 11.18
N ILE A 75 8.77 2.17 10.56
CA ILE A 75 7.98 2.65 9.43
C ILE A 75 6.51 2.58 9.82
N GLN A 76 5.62 3.02 8.94
CA GLN A 76 4.20 2.81 9.08
C GLN A 76 3.65 2.03 7.89
N ILE A 77 2.68 1.17 8.14
CA ILE A 77 1.97 0.40 7.11
C ILE A 77 0.53 0.92 7.03
N LEU A 78 0.04 1.14 5.81
CA LEU A 78 -1.36 1.49 5.61
C LEU A 78 -2.24 0.31 5.98
N THR A 79 -3.25 0.54 6.81
CA THR A 79 -4.18 -0.49 7.27
C THR A 79 -5.62 -0.13 6.96
N TYR A 80 -6.47 -1.14 6.83
CA TYR A 80 -7.90 -0.97 6.59
C TYR A 80 -8.70 -1.97 7.41
N LYS A 81 -8.96 -1.62 8.67
CA LYS A 81 -9.73 -2.45 9.60
C LYS A 81 -11.19 -1.98 9.64
N GLY A 82 -12.03 -2.66 8.88
CA GLY A 82 -13.45 -2.35 8.77
C GLY A 82 -13.95 -2.52 7.34
N ASN A 83 -14.95 -1.73 6.98
CA ASN A 83 -15.57 -1.74 5.65
C ASN A 83 -16.17 -0.37 5.33
N PHE A 84 -16.71 -0.22 4.12
CA PHE A 84 -17.32 1.02 3.65
C PHE A 84 -18.39 1.57 4.63
N GLN A 85 -19.20 0.70 5.24
CA GLN A 85 -20.27 1.12 6.16
C GLN A 85 -19.72 1.69 7.48
N THR A 86 -18.58 1.17 7.95
CA THR A 86 -17.97 1.53 9.25
C THR A 86 -16.90 2.61 9.14
N LEU A 87 -16.26 2.75 7.97
CA LEU A 87 -15.19 3.71 7.71
C LEU A 87 -15.63 4.87 6.81
N GLY A 88 -16.73 4.72 6.07
CA GLY A 88 -17.27 5.74 5.16
C GLY A 88 -16.52 5.88 3.82
N TYR A 89 -15.53 5.02 3.57
CA TYR A 89 -14.76 4.95 2.33
C TYR A 89 -14.22 3.53 2.12
N TRP A 90 -13.74 3.25 0.91
CA TRP A 90 -12.90 2.08 0.59
C TRP A 90 -11.74 2.52 -0.30
N TYR A 91 -10.63 1.77 -0.34
CA TYR A 91 -9.50 2.10 -1.19
C TYR A 91 -9.68 1.56 -2.61
N GLU A 92 -9.51 2.44 -3.59
CA GLU A 92 -9.56 2.12 -5.01
C GLU A 92 -8.24 2.54 -5.67
N TRP A 93 -7.67 1.67 -6.52
CA TRP A 93 -6.47 1.99 -7.29
C TRP A 93 -6.86 2.44 -8.70
N LEU A 94 -6.43 3.64 -9.08
CA LEU A 94 -6.79 4.26 -10.36
C LEU A 94 -5.56 4.92 -11.00
N PRO A 95 -5.55 5.13 -12.32
CA PRO A 95 -4.56 5.99 -12.95
C PRO A 95 -4.50 7.34 -12.24
N LEU A 96 -3.30 7.82 -11.93
CA LEU A 96 -3.09 9.02 -11.13
C LEU A 96 -3.79 10.25 -11.72
N LYS A 97 -3.95 10.33 -13.04
CA LYS A 97 -4.73 11.38 -13.71
C LYS A 97 -6.17 11.52 -13.21
N SER A 98 -6.76 10.47 -12.65
CA SER A 98 -8.10 10.51 -12.06
C SER A 98 -8.21 11.47 -10.87
N ARG A 99 -7.09 11.96 -10.32
CA ARG A 99 -7.10 13.05 -9.33
C ARG A 99 -7.64 14.38 -9.88
N PHE A 100 -7.77 14.50 -11.20
CA PHE A 100 -8.30 15.67 -11.88
C PHE A 100 -9.73 15.47 -12.39
N ASP A 101 -10.34 14.30 -12.14
CA ASP A 101 -11.72 14.06 -12.50
C ASP A 101 -12.63 15.05 -11.75
N ASP A 102 -13.65 15.59 -12.41
CA ASP A 102 -14.61 16.54 -11.81
C ASP A 102 -15.63 15.78 -10.95
N SER A 103 -15.15 15.18 -9.86
CA SER A 103 -15.93 14.40 -8.91
C SER A 103 -15.37 14.58 -7.50
N ASN A 104 -16.26 14.79 -6.55
CA ASN A 104 -15.95 14.81 -5.11
C ASN A 104 -16.13 13.43 -4.46
N ASP A 105 -16.32 12.37 -5.25
CA ASP A 105 -16.56 11.02 -4.73
C ASP A 105 -15.26 10.31 -4.35
N ARG A 106 -14.10 10.89 -4.70
CA ARG A 106 -12.80 10.31 -4.48
C ARG A 106 -11.82 11.33 -3.92
N GLU A 107 -10.96 10.88 -3.01
CA GLU A 107 -9.86 11.68 -2.48
C GLU A 107 -8.55 10.90 -2.59
N LEU A 108 -7.50 11.54 -3.11
CA LEU A 108 -6.18 10.91 -3.21
C LEU A 108 -5.63 10.63 -1.81
N VAL A 109 -5.17 9.40 -1.56
CA VAL A 109 -4.47 9.07 -0.31
C VAL A 109 -3.12 9.76 -0.31
N ARG A 110 -2.86 10.58 0.70
CA ARG A 110 -1.62 11.36 0.79
C ARG A 110 -1.27 11.64 2.24
N CYS A 111 0.03 11.76 2.49
CA CYS A 111 0.57 12.32 3.72
C CYS A 111 1.41 13.53 3.33
N GLY A 112 1.01 14.73 3.78
CA GLY A 112 1.65 15.96 3.32
C GLY A 112 1.65 16.04 1.78
N GLN A 113 2.82 16.20 1.16
CA GLN A 113 2.98 16.25 -0.31
C GLN A 113 3.36 14.90 -0.92
N SER A 114 3.40 13.82 -0.13
CA SER A 114 3.73 12.48 -0.62
C SER A 114 2.44 11.70 -0.87
N THR A 115 2.31 11.10 -2.05
CA THR A 115 1.27 10.12 -2.37
C THR A 115 1.92 8.83 -2.86
N PRO A 116 1.46 7.64 -2.44
CA PRO A 116 1.97 6.38 -2.96
C PRO A 116 1.60 6.23 -4.44
N ILE A 117 2.51 5.67 -5.23
CA ILE A 117 2.34 5.49 -6.67
C ILE A 117 3.02 4.21 -7.13
N LEU A 118 2.31 3.40 -7.92
CA LEU A 118 2.82 2.15 -8.47
C LEU A 118 3.46 2.41 -9.84
N ILE A 119 4.76 2.19 -9.93
CA ILE A 119 5.58 2.48 -11.11
C ILE A 119 5.96 1.15 -11.77
N THR A 120 5.77 1.05 -13.08
CA THR A 120 6.46 0.03 -13.88
C THR A 120 7.88 0.51 -14.11
N CYS A 121 8.85 -0.14 -13.48
CA CYS A 121 10.26 0.22 -13.54
C CYS A 121 10.89 -0.17 -14.89
N THR A 122 12.08 0.34 -15.15
CA THR A 122 12.87 0.02 -16.36
C THR A 122 13.22 -1.46 -16.54
N ASP A 123 13.17 -2.26 -15.48
CA ASP A 123 13.32 -3.72 -15.52
C ASP A 123 11.99 -4.47 -15.70
N ASN A 124 10.91 -3.75 -16.06
CA ASN A 124 9.54 -4.23 -16.27
C ASN A 124 8.83 -4.73 -15.00
N GLU A 125 9.46 -4.63 -13.83
CA GLU A 125 8.83 -4.96 -12.56
C GLU A 125 8.00 -3.78 -12.05
N LYS A 126 6.83 -4.07 -11.46
CA LYS A 126 6.01 -3.05 -10.80
C LYS A 126 6.50 -2.87 -9.38
N ARG A 127 6.80 -1.64 -8.98
CA ARG A 127 7.22 -1.33 -7.61
C ARG A 127 6.53 -0.08 -7.09
N LEU A 128 6.07 -0.16 -5.86
CA LEU A 128 5.46 0.96 -5.17
C LEU A 128 6.55 1.92 -4.67
N GLY A 129 6.39 3.19 -5.01
CA GLY A 129 7.19 4.31 -4.53
C GLY A 129 6.28 5.46 -4.12
N TYR A 130 6.72 6.70 -4.33
CA TYR A 130 5.90 7.87 -4.07
C TYR A 130 6.05 8.95 -5.14
N LEU A 131 5.02 9.76 -5.30
CA LEU A 131 5.04 11.02 -6.03
C LEU A 131 5.11 12.16 -5.01
N ASP A 132 6.07 13.06 -5.21
CA ASP A 132 6.08 14.37 -4.55
C ASP A 132 5.17 15.32 -5.33
N LEU A 133 4.02 15.66 -4.75
CA LEU A 133 3.01 16.55 -5.34
C LEU A 133 3.51 18.00 -5.47
N SER A 134 4.60 18.39 -4.80
CA SER A 134 5.18 19.72 -4.96
C SER A 134 6.08 19.83 -6.18
N THR A 135 6.79 18.75 -6.54
CA THR A 135 7.72 18.74 -7.67
C THR A 135 7.18 17.97 -8.88
N GLU A 136 6.10 17.20 -8.71
CA GLU A 136 5.53 16.29 -9.71
C GLU A 136 6.57 15.26 -10.23
N ILE A 137 7.42 14.78 -9.31
CA ILE A 137 8.42 13.73 -9.57
C ILE A 137 8.07 12.52 -8.72
N ALA A 138 7.88 11.37 -9.38
CA ALA A 138 7.72 10.09 -8.71
C ALA A 138 9.07 9.36 -8.61
N MET A 139 9.31 8.74 -7.47
CA MET A 139 10.55 8.02 -7.17
C MET A 139 10.24 6.63 -6.61
N VAL A 140 11.08 5.67 -6.97
CA VAL A 140 11.06 4.31 -6.43
C VAL A 140 12.48 3.80 -6.22
N GLY A 141 12.73 3.17 -5.06
CA GLY A 141 14.03 2.60 -4.72
C GLY A 141 14.05 1.09 -5.01
N TYR A 142 15.08 0.60 -5.68
CA TYR A 142 15.32 -0.84 -5.87
C TYR A 142 16.76 -1.06 -6.33
N ASN A 143 17.34 -2.23 -6.06
CA ASN A 143 18.72 -2.57 -6.43
C ASN A 143 19.76 -1.51 -6.00
N LYS A 144 19.58 -0.91 -4.81
CA LYS A 144 20.43 0.14 -4.23
C LYS A 144 20.46 1.45 -5.04
N LYS A 145 19.52 1.63 -5.98
CA LYS A 145 19.36 2.84 -6.79
C LYS A 145 17.95 3.41 -6.66
N VAL A 146 17.78 4.65 -7.09
CA VAL A 146 16.48 5.30 -7.23
C VAL A 146 16.19 5.52 -8.70
N GLU A 147 15.05 5.06 -9.16
CA GLU A 147 14.48 5.42 -10.46
C GLU A 147 13.48 6.57 -10.26
N GLN A 148 13.45 7.51 -11.21
CA GLN A 148 12.57 8.67 -11.18
C GLN A 148 11.81 8.78 -12.50
N ILE A 149 10.53 9.13 -12.41
CA ILE A 149 9.69 9.51 -13.55
C ILE A 149 8.99 10.83 -13.22
N ALA A 150 8.76 11.66 -14.23
CA ALA A 150 8.17 12.99 -14.05
C ALA A 150 7.19 13.33 -15.18
N GLY A 151 6.37 14.36 -14.95
CA GLY A 151 5.46 14.88 -15.96
C GLY A 151 4.40 13.87 -16.38
N GLY A 152 4.01 13.87 -17.66
CA GLY A 152 2.90 13.07 -18.19
C GLY A 152 3.01 11.56 -17.93
N ALA A 153 4.22 11.02 -17.80
CA ALA A 153 4.43 9.59 -17.52
C ALA A 153 3.87 9.16 -16.15
N THR A 154 3.85 10.06 -15.16
CA THR A 154 3.28 9.78 -13.82
C THR A 154 1.77 9.58 -13.87
N GLN A 155 1.10 10.13 -14.87
CA GLN A 155 -0.36 10.21 -14.95
C GLN A 155 -1.02 8.87 -15.29
N THR A 156 -0.27 7.94 -15.87
CA THR A 156 -0.73 6.58 -16.21
C THR A 156 -0.43 5.57 -15.11
N CYS A 157 0.46 5.90 -14.16
CA CYS A 157 0.76 5.06 -13.00
C CYS A 157 -0.47 4.97 -12.08
N LEU A 158 -0.58 3.88 -11.31
CA LEU A 158 -1.68 3.73 -10.36
C LEU A 158 -1.38 4.48 -9.06
N GLY A 159 -2.31 5.32 -8.63
CA GLY A 159 -2.38 5.87 -7.28
C GLY A 159 -3.53 5.22 -6.50
N ILE A 160 -3.53 5.41 -5.18
CA ILE A 160 -4.60 4.93 -4.30
C ILE A 160 -5.50 6.10 -3.88
N PHE A 161 -6.81 5.87 -3.98
CA PHE A 161 -7.84 6.84 -3.67
C PHE A 161 -8.78 6.28 -2.61
N ARG A 162 -9.21 7.12 -1.67
CA ARG A 162 -10.42 6.87 -0.88
C ARG A 162 -11.62 7.11 -1.78
N ASN A 163 -12.49 6.11 -1.95
CA ASN A 163 -13.74 6.23 -2.68
C ASN A 163 -14.91 6.25 -1.69
N TYR A 164 -15.74 7.29 -1.78
CA TYR A 164 -16.89 7.55 -0.89
C TYR A 164 -18.21 7.01 -1.41
N LYS A 165 -18.23 6.45 -2.63
CA LYS A 165 -19.37 5.69 -3.14
C LYS A 165 -19.26 4.24 -2.69
N PRO A 166 -20.39 3.54 -2.52
CA PRO A 166 -20.38 2.11 -2.22
C PRO A 166 -19.54 1.34 -3.26
N PRO A 167 -18.76 0.33 -2.84
CA PRO A 167 -18.02 -0.51 -3.77
C PRO A 167 -18.98 -1.22 -4.73
N PRO A 168 -18.59 -1.43 -5.99
CA PRO A 168 -19.44 -2.10 -6.96
C PRO A 168 -19.58 -3.58 -6.61
N ASN A 169 -20.77 -4.15 -6.80
CA ASN A 169 -20.98 -5.59 -6.72
C ASN A 169 -20.46 -6.24 -8.01
N LYS A 170 -19.25 -6.78 -7.97
CA LYS A 170 -18.63 -7.50 -9.10
C LYS A 170 -18.16 -8.87 -8.64
N ILE A 171 -18.23 -9.83 -9.55
CA ILE A 171 -17.58 -11.13 -9.38
C ILE A 171 -16.08 -10.88 -9.47
N VAL A 172 -15.32 -11.43 -8.51
CA VAL A 172 -13.87 -11.39 -8.51
C VAL A 172 -13.37 -12.72 -9.03
N GLU A 173 -12.61 -12.69 -10.12
CA GLU A 173 -12.07 -13.89 -10.77
C GLU A 173 -10.69 -14.29 -10.22
N ASP A 174 -10.00 -13.35 -9.57
CA ASP A 174 -8.69 -13.56 -8.97
C ASP A 174 -8.76 -14.25 -7.60
N ASP A 175 -7.75 -15.05 -7.28
CA ASP A 175 -7.57 -15.64 -5.95
C ASP A 175 -7.62 -14.57 -4.85
N GLN A 176 -8.44 -14.81 -3.83
CA GLN A 176 -8.55 -13.93 -2.68
C GLN A 176 -7.61 -14.40 -1.57
N TRP A 177 -6.58 -13.60 -1.30
CA TRP A 177 -5.60 -13.85 -0.24
C TRP A 177 -5.89 -13.01 1.00
N GLU A 178 -6.09 -13.68 2.14
CA GLU A 178 -6.26 -13.02 3.42
C GLU A 178 -4.93 -12.95 4.20
N ASP A 179 -4.59 -11.76 4.71
CA ASP A 179 -3.43 -11.55 5.57
C ASP A 179 -3.75 -11.97 7.01
N THR A 180 -3.10 -13.02 7.50
CA THR A 180 -3.20 -13.48 8.88
C THR A 180 -1.83 -13.77 9.50
N LYS A 181 -1.79 -13.84 10.82
CA LYS A 181 -0.59 -14.14 11.61
C LYS A 181 -0.77 -15.44 12.38
N TRP A 182 0.36 -16.07 12.69
CA TRP A 182 0.36 -17.22 13.59
C TRP A 182 -0.26 -16.83 14.94
N GLY A 183 -1.18 -17.66 15.43
CA GLY A 183 -1.90 -17.44 16.69
C GLY A 183 -3.15 -16.58 16.59
N ASN A 184 -3.50 -16.05 15.40
CA ASN A 184 -4.80 -15.43 15.19
C ASN A 184 -5.93 -16.47 15.24
N ASP A 185 -7.14 -16.00 15.56
CA ASP A 185 -8.35 -16.81 15.43
C ASP A 185 -8.50 -17.33 14.00
N PHE A 186 -9.01 -18.55 13.86
CA PHE A 186 -9.25 -19.15 12.56
C PHE A 186 -10.31 -18.33 11.78
N PRO A 187 -10.06 -17.97 10.52
CA PRO A 187 -10.98 -17.17 9.72
C PRO A 187 -12.31 -17.90 9.48
N LYS A 188 -13.43 -17.20 9.70
CA LYS A 188 -14.78 -17.79 9.68
C LYS A 188 -15.39 -17.88 8.28
N ASN A 189 -14.77 -17.24 7.30
CA ASN A 189 -15.28 -16.99 5.96
C ASN A 189 -14.41 -17.63 4.87
N VAL A 190 -13.58 -18.60 5.24
CA VAL A 190 -12.73 -19.34 4.29
C VAL A 190 -12.91 -20.84 4.51
N GLU A 191 -12.79 -21.59 3.41
CA GLU A 191 -12.70 -23.05 3.43
C GLU A 191 -11.28 -23.44 2.98
N PRO A 192 -10.34 -23.69 3.91
CA PRO A 192 -8.92 -23.84 3.56
C PRO A 192 -8.53 -25.24 3.08
N VAL A 193 -9.42 -26.23 3.19
CA VAL A 193 -9.21 -27.59 2.70
C VAL A 193 -10.53 -28.18 2.22
N SER A 194 -10.49 -29.24 1.41
CA SER A 194 -11.60 -29.88 0.68
C SER A 194 -12.76 -30.45 1.52
N GLY A 195 -12.97 -29.99 2.75
CA GLY A 195 -14.07 -30.42 3.63
C GLY A 195 -13.94 -31.85 4.15
N GLU A 196 -12.84 -32.54 3.82
CA GLU A 196 -12.57 -33.91 4.26
C GLU A 196 -11.57 -33.88 5.43
N GLU A 197 -11.94 -34.51 6.53
CA GLU A 197 -11.05 -34.71 7.68
C GLU A 197 -10.01 -35.77 7.31
N LEU A 198 -8.73 -35.43 7.41
CA LEU A 198 -7.66 -36.39 7.20
C LEU A 198 -7.68 -37.41 8.34
N ILE A 199 -7.98 -38.67 8.00
CA ILE A 199 -7.88 -39.78 8.95
C ILE A 199 -6.40 -39.96 9.29
N ALA A 200 -6.04 -39.73 10.55
CA ALA A 200 -4.70 -39.91 11.10
C ALA A 200 -4.32 -41.39 11.23
#